data_AF-A0A958M8R8-F1
#
_entry.id   AF-A0A958M8R8-F1
#
_cell.length_a   1.000
_cell.length_b   1.000
_cell.length_c   1.000
_cell.angle_alpha   90.00
_cell.angle_beta   90.00
_cell.angle_gamma   90.00
#
_symmetry.space_group_name_H-M   'P 1'
#
loop_
_entity.id
_entity.type
_entity.pdbx_description
1 polymer ?
#
loop_
_entity_poly.entity_id
_entity_poly.type
_entity_poly.pdbx_seq_one_letter_code
_entity_poly.pdbx_strand_id
1 'polypeptide(L)'
;MIPKEEQFKKIIAHAKAYGYVFPSSEIYDGLSAVYDYGHNGVLLKNNIRDYWWKAMVQLHENIVGIDAAIFMHPTTWKASGHIDAFNDPLIDNKDSKKRYRADVLIEDYVAKLEAKIGKEAEKAAKRFGDAFNEELFLATNPQVISYREKADVILGRLARLLENDDLAGVKALIEELEIADPETGSRNWTDVRQFNLMFGTRLG
;
A
#
# COMPACT_ATOMS: atom_id res chain seq x y z
N MET A 1 -0.70 16.42 -20.87
CA MET A 1 -1.45 15.33 -20.20
C MET A 1 -1.66 15.74 -18.75
N ILE A 2 -2.87 15.62 -18.20
CA ILE A 2 -3.14 15.98 -16.80
C ILE A 2 -2.34 15.02 -15.90
N PRO A 3 -1.59 15.48 -14.88
CA PRO A 3 -0.88 14.60 -13.95
C PRO A 3 -1.83 13.59 -13.31
N LYS A 4 -1.38 12.34 -13.11
CA LYS A 4 -2.19 11.26 -12.52
C LYS A 4 -2.87 11.66 -11.21
N GLU A 5 -2.15 12.39 -10.35
CA GLU A 5 -2.69 12.88 -9.07
C GLU A 5 -3.86 13.84 -9.25
N GLU A 6 -3.78 14.73 -10.24
CA GLU A 6 -4.85 15.68 -10.56
C GLU A 6 -6.05 14.99 -11.22
N GLN A 7 -5.81 13.95 -12.02
CA GLN A 7 -6.89 13.08 -12.53
C GLN A 7 -7.61 12.37 -11.39
N PHE A 8 -6.88 11.84 -10.41
CA PHE A 8 -7.47 11.14 -9.27
C PHE A 8 -8.32 12.09 -8.41
N LYS A 9 -7.86 13.31 -8.17
CA LYS A 9 -8.65 14.36 -7.49
C LYS A 9 -9.96 14.66 -8.21
N LYS A 10 -9.94 14.71 -9.55
CA LYS A 10 -11.15 14.91 -10.38
C LYS A 10 -12.12 13.74 -10.27
N ILE A 11 -11.62 12.50 -10.25
CA ILE A 11 -12.44 11.29 -10.07
C ILE A 11 -13.09 11.29 -8.68
N ILE A 12 -12.34 11.59 -7.62
CA ILE A 12 -12.88 11.66 -6.25
C ILE A 12 -13.98 12.73 -6.17
N ALA A 13 -13.73 13.92 -6.72
CA ALA A 13 -14.71 15.00 -6.73
C ALA A 13 -15.99 14.60 -7.49
N HIS A 14 -15.85 13.94 -8.63
CA HIS A 14 -16.99 13.41 -9.39
C HIS A 14 -17.75 12.32 -8.60
N ALA A 15 -17.05 11.35 -8.04
CA ALA A 15 -17.65 10.28 -7.26
C ALA A 15 -18.48 10.83 -6.07
N LYS A 16 -17.96 11.85 -5.39
CA LYS A 16 -18.69 12.54 -4.32
C LYS A 16 -19.88 13.34 -4.85
N ALA A 17 -19.68 14.16 -5.87
CA ALA A 17 -20.72 15.04 -6.42
C ALA A 17 -21.92 14.26 -6.99
N TYR A 18 -21.68 13.09 -7.57
CA TYR A 18 -22.70 12.26 -8.22
C TYR A 18 -23.17 11.08 -7.35
N GLY A 19 -22.89 11.08 -6.04
CA GLY A 19 -23.48 10.09 -5.13
C GLY A 19 -22.97 8.67 -5.30
N TYR A 20 -21.67 8.49 -5.60
CA TYR A 20 -21.03 7.19 -5.62
C TYR A 20 -20.49 6.80 -4.24
N VAL A 21 -19.55 7.57 -3.69
CA VAL A 21 -18.86 7.22 -2.44
C VAL A 21 -18.61 8.48 -1.60
N PHE A 22 -18.82 8.37 -0.29
CA PHE A 22 -18.61 9.42 0.70
C PHE A 22 -17.74 8.91 1.85
N PRO A 23 -16.90 9.76 2.48
CA PRO A 23 -16.30 9.43 3.77
C PRO A 23 -17.39 9.08 4.78
N SER A 24 -17.27 7.94 5.46
CA SER A 24 -18.23 7.54 6.49
C SER A 24 -18.20 8.56 7.61
N SER A 25 -19.37 8.90 8.15
CA SER A 25 -19.51 9.86 9.26
C SER A 25 -18.91 11.24 8.94
N GLU A 26 -19.01 11.71 7.69
CA GLU A 26 -18.39 12.96 7.20
C GLU A 26 -18.70 14.18 8.09
N ILE A 27 -19.92 14.27 8.64
CA ILE A 27 -20.33 15.39 9.52
C ILE A 27 -19.67 15.37 10.91
N TYR A 28 -18.96 14.29 11.24
CA TYR A 28 -18.23 14.08 12.49
C TYR A 28 -16.73 13.86 12.21
N ASP A 29 -16.15 14.66 11.32
CA ASP A 29 -14.75 14.61 10.87
C ASP A 29 -14.35 13.36 10.06
N GLY A 30 -15.29 12.43 9.86
CA GLY A 30 -15.09 11.21 9.11
C GLY A 30 -14.31 10.13 9.88
N LEU A 31 -14.41 8.90 9.39
CA LEU A 31 -13.59 7.78 9.88
C LEU A 31 -12.60 7.36 8.78
N SER A 32 -11.31 7.42 9.09
CA SER A 32 -10.25 7.07 8.12
C SER A 32 -10.45 5.66 7.58
N ALA A 33 -10.30 5.51 6.26
CA ALA A 33 -10.47 4.27 5.51
C ALA A 33 -11.88 3.63 5.57
N VAL A 34 -12.90 4.34 6.05
CA VAL A 34 -14.30 3.87 6.06
C VAL A 34 -15.16 4.79 5.21
N TYR A 35 -16.00 4.20 4.37
CA TYR A 35 -16.76 4.91 3.35
C TYR A 35 -18.19 4.39 3.21
N ASP A 36 -19.11 5.30 2.91
CA ASP A 36 -20.51 5.02 2.60
C ASP A 36 -20.77 5.10 1.10
N TYR A 37 -21.54 4.15 0.57
CA TYR A 37 -21.96 4.15 -0.82
C TYR A 37 -23.26 4.96 -0.98
N GLY A 38 -23.23 5.96 -1.85
CA GLY A 38 -24.40 6.75 -2.22
C GLY A 38 -25.36 6.01 -3.16
N HIS A 39 -26.40 6.71 -3.63
CA HIS A 39 -27.45 6.13 -4.47
C HIS A 39 -26.92 5.52 -5.79
N ASN A 40 -25.99 6.18 -6.47
CA ASN A 40 -25.38 5.61 -7.68
C ASN A 40 -24.32 4.55 -7.35
N GLY A 41 -23.61 4.74 -6.22
CA GLY A 41 -22.58 3.81 -5.77
C GLY A 41 -23.14 2.45 -5.37
N VAL A 42 -24.26 2.41 -4.65
CA VAL A 42 -24.91 1.16 -4.24
C VAL A 42 -25.42 0.38 -5.45
N LEU A 43 -25.99 1.07 -6.46
CA LEU A 43 -26.43 0.44 -7.70
C LEU A 43 -25.25 -0.13 -8.48
N LEU A 44 -24.16 0.64 -8.63
CA LEU A 44 -22.95 0.15 -9.29
C LEU A 44 -22.34 -1.06 -8.56
N LYS A 45 -22.20 -0.99 -7.24
CA LYS A 45 -21.68 -2.07 -6.40
C LYS A 45 -22.51 -3.35 -6.58
N ASN A 46 -23.83 -3.23 -6.54
CA ASN A 46 -24.74 -4.37 -6.71
C ASN A 46 -24.62 -4.96 -8.12
N ASN A 47 -24.57 -4.14 -9.17
CA ASN A 47 -24.41 -4.62 -10.54
C ASN A 47 -23.11 -5.41 -10.72
N ILE A 48 -22.00 -4.94 -10.14
CA ILE A 48 -20.71 -5.65 -10.18
C ILE A 48 -20.79 -6.97 -9.41
N ARG A 49 -21.35 -6.95 -8.19
CA ARG A 49 -21.54 -8.15 -7.37
C ARG A 49 -22.39 -9.19 -8.10
N ASP A 50 -23.52 -8.78 -8.68
CA ASP A 50 -24.47 -9.68 -9.33
C ASP A 50 -23.88 -10.27 -10.62
N TYR A 51 -23.14 -9.46 -11.38
CA TYR A 51 -22.37 -9.94 -12.53
C TYR A 51 -21.33 -10.99 -12.11
N TRP A 52 -20.55 -10.70 -11.07
CA TRP A 52 -19.53 -11.62 -10.56
C TRP A 52 -20.15 -12.92 -10.03
N TRP A 53 -21.24 -12.83 -9.28
CA TRP A 53 -21.94 -14.00 -8.75
C TRP A 53 -22.45 -14.89 -9.87
N LYS A 54 -23.07 -14.32 -10.90
CA LYS A 54 -23.52 -15.07 -12.07
C LYS A 54 -22.33 -15.73 -12.76
N ALA A 55 -21.27 -14.97 -13.02
CA ALA A 55 -20.08 -15.46 -13.70
C ALA A 55 -19.43 -16.63 -12.95
N MET A 56 -19.21 -16.49 -11.64
CA MET A 56 -18.47 -17.46 -10.82
C MET A 56 -19.32 -18.62 -10.32
N VAL A 57 -20.57 -18.39 -9.92
CA VAL A 57 -21.39 -19.41 -9.24
C VAL A 57 -22.39 -20.06 -10.19
N GLN A 58 -23.00 -19.30 -11.11
CA GLN A 58 -24.07 -19.84 -11.98
C GLN A 58 -23.55 -20.42 -13.30
N LEU A 59 -22.36 -20.00 -13.75
CA LEU A 59 -21.76 -20.47 -15.00
C LEU A 59 -20.58 -21.44 -14.80
N HIS A 60 -20.23 -21.77 -13.55
CA HIS A 60 -19.26 -22.82 -13.23
C HIS A 60 -19.91 -23.97 -12.49
N GLU A 61 -19.54 -25.20 -12.85
CA GLU A 61 -20.10 -26.42 -12.26
C GLU A 61 -19.58 -26.72 -10.85
N ASN A 62 -18.40 -26.17 -10.50
CA ASN A 62 -17.66 -26.55 -9.29
C ASN A 62 -17.59 -25.45 -8.22
N ILE A 63 -18.48 -24.45 -8.29
CA ILE A 63 -18.50 -23.34 -7.33
C ILE A 63 -19.91 -23.26 -6.72
N VAL A 64 -19.98 -23.30 -5.39
CA VAL A 64 -21.23 -23.26 -4.64
C VAL A 64 -21.29 -22.01 -3.78
N GLY A 65 -22.40 -21.28 -3.85
CA GLY A 65 -22.63 -20.10 -3.04
C GLY A 65 -22.99 -20.45 -1.59
N ILE A 66 -22.34 -19.78 -0.64
CA ILE A 66 -22.66 -19.83 0.79
C ILE A 66 -22.64 -18.40 1.36
N ASP A 67 -23.40 -18.17 2.43
CA ASP A 67 -23.38 -16.92 3.19
C ASP A 67 -23.07 -17.24 4.66
N ALA A 68 -21.94 -16.77 5.15
CA ALA A 68 -21.40 -17.10 6.47
C ALA A 68 -21.39 -15.88 7.39
N ALA A 69 -21.51 -16.13 8.70
CA ALA A 69 -21.46 -15.06 9.69
C ALA A 69 -20.07 -14.38 9.73
N ILE A 70 -20.06 -13.06 9.95
CA ILE A 70 -18.83 -12.27 10.12
C ILE A 70 -18.14 -12.63 11.45
N PHE A 71 -18.91 -12.79 12.53
CA PHE A 71 -18.36 -13.24 13.80
C PHE A 71 -18.11 -14.74 13.78
N MET A 72 -16.85 -15.13 13.98
CA MET A 72 -16.43 -16.52 14.03
C MET A 72 -15.75 -16.85 15.36
N HIS A 73 -15.90 -18.11 15.79
CA HIS A 73 -15.26 -18.60 17.01
C HIS A 73 -13.72 -18.49 16.90
N PRO A 74 -12.99 -18.06 17.96
CA PRO A 74 -11.55 -17.79 17.89
C PRO A 74 -10.69 -18.96 17.39
N THR A 75 -11.09 -20.20 17.66
CA THR A 75 -10.37 -21.39 17.18
C THR A 75 -10.35 -21.50 15.65
N THR A 76 -11.31 -20.91 14.94
CA THR A 76 -11.34 -20.83 13.47
C THR A 76 -10.15 -20.04 12.94
N TRP A 77 -9.87 -18.89 13.56
CA TRP A 77 -8.74 -18.03 13.21
C TRP A 77 -7.40 -18.64 13.61
N LYS A 78 -7.37 -19.38 14.73
CA LYS A 78 -6.18 -20.15 15.13
C LYS A 78 -5.89 -21.27 14.13
N ALA A 79 -6.89 -22.07 13.79
CA ALA A 79 -6.73 -23.21 12.88
C ALA A 79 -6.33 -22.78 11.47
N SER A 80 -6.81 -21.62 11.02
CA SER A 80 -6.42 -21.04 9.72
C SER A 80 -5.08 -20.28 9.75
N GLY A 81 -4.45 -20.11 10.91
CA GLY A 81 -3.17 -19.41 11.07
C GLY A 81 -3.24 -17.87 11.12
N HIS A 82 -4.42 -17.26 11.01
CA HIS A 82 -4.58 -15.80 11.00
C HIS A 82 -4.14 -15.12 12.30
N ILE A 83 -4.23 -15.81 13.44
CA ILE A 83 -3.75 -15.26 14.72
C ILE A 83 -2.23 -15.01 14.68
N ASP A 84 -1.49 -15.91 14.05
CA ASP A 84 -0.03 -15.90 14.10
C ASP A 84 0.60 -15.24 12.86
N ALA A 85 -0.05 -15.28 11.70
CA ALA A 85 0.53 -14.82 10.43
C ALA A 85 -0.10 -13.53 9.86
N PHE A 86 -1.28 -13.10 10.32
CA PHE A 86 -1.96 -11.91 9.77
C PHE A 86 -1.54 -10.63 10.49
N ASN A 87 -0.25 -10.30 10.35
CA ASN A 87 0.38 -9.18 11.02
C ASN A 87 1.13 -8.29 10.02
N ASP A 88 1.15 -6.98 10.29
CA ASP A 88 2.04 -6.03 9.62
C ASP A 88 3.21 -5.65 10.55
N PRO A 89 4.43 -5.47 10.02
CA PRO A 89 5.55 -4.94 10.79
C PRO A 89 5.39 -3.42 11.00
N LEU A 90 5.08 -3.02 12.23
CA LEU A 90 4.87 -1.61 12.58
C LEU A 90 6.04 -1.03 13.37
N ILE A 91 6.33 0.25 13.11
CA ILE A 91 7.33 1.06 13.80
C ILE A 91 6.72 2.41 14.18
N ASP A 92 7.02 2.90 15.37
CA ASP A 92 6.54 4.19 15.85
C ASP A 92 7.68 5.21 15.90
N ASN A 93 7.41 6.47 15.56
CA ASN A 93 8.34 7.56 15.81
C ASN A 93 8.06 8.15 17.21
N LYS A 94 9.09 8.30 18.04
CA LYS A 94 8.93 8.79 19.42
C LYS A 94 8.60 10.28 19.51
N ASP A 95 8.95 11.06 18.49
CA ASP A 95 8.76 12.51 18.48
C ASP A 95 7.39 12.88 17.92
N SER A 96 6.98 12.31 16.77
CA SER A 96 5.64 12.53 16.21
C SER A 96 4.55 11.66 16.83
N LYS A 97 4.92 10.58 17.54
CA LYS A 97 4.02 9.56 18.08
C LYS A 97 3.17 8.87 17.02
N LYS A 98 3.56 8.98 15.75
CA LYS A 98 2.89 8.31 14.63
C LYS A 98 3.44 6.93 14.43
N ARG A 99 2.55 6.07 13.93
CA ARG A 99 2.84 4.70 13.58
C ARG A 99 2.90 4.56 12.08
N TYR A 100 3.89 3.82 11.63
CA TYR A 100 4.13 3.53 10.23
C TYR A 100 4.33 2.03 10.04
N ARG A 101 4.06 1.60 8.82
CA ARG A 101 4.47 0.31 8.31
C ARG A 101 5.94 0.34 7.94
N ALA A 102 6.74 -0.52 8.56
CA ALA A 102 8.19 -0.51 8.43
C ALA A 102 8.65 -0.89 7.02
N ASP A 103 7.96 -1.86 6.41
CA ASP A 103 8.12 -2.24 5.01
C ASP A 103 7.80 -1.09 4.06
N VAL A 104 6.65 -0.42 4.24
CA VAL A 104 6.22 0.71 3.41
C VAL A 104 7.22 1.87 3.48
N LEU A 105 7.81 2.16 4.64
CA LEU A 105 8.85 3.20 4.76
C LEU A 105 10.06 2.91 3.86
N ILE A 106 10.46 1.65 3.76
CA ILE A 106 11.57 1.21 2.90
C ILE A 106 11.15 1.21 1.43
N GLU A 107 9.95 0.75 1.11
CA GLU A 107 9.38 0.80 -0.24
C GLU A 107 9.29 2.24 -0.76
N ASP A 108 8.82 3.18 0.07
CA ASP A 108 8.76 4.61 -0.25
C ASP A 108 10.16 5.21 -0.48
N TYR A 109 11.17 4.75 0.26
CA TYR A 109 12.55 5.14 0.01
C TYR A 109 13.02 4.64 -1.37
N VAL A 110 12.69 3.40 -1.72
CA VAL A 110 13.02 2.82 -3.04
C VAL A 110 12.27 3.57 -4.15
N ALA A 111 10.99 3.89 -3.97
CA ALA A 111 10.21 4.69 -4.91
C ALA A 111 10.85 6.08 -5.14
N LYS A 112 11.48 6.68 -4.12
CA LYS A 112 12.26 7.93 -4.28
C LYS A 112 13.53 7.73 -5.12
N LEU A 113 14.17 6.56 -5.09
CA LEU A 113 15.28 6.23 -5.99
C LEU A 113 14.79 6.08 -7.43
N GLU A 114 13.68 5.39 -7.64
CA GLU A 114 13.05 5.26 -8.96
C GLU A 114 12.60 6.61 -9.53
N ALA A 115 12.06 7.48 -8.69
CA ALA A 115 11.72 8.85 -9.09
C ALA A 115 12.96 9.67 -9.51
N LYS A 116 14.14 9.41 -8.92
CA LYS A 116 15.40 10.03 -9.37
C LYS A 116 15.80 9.50 -10.76
N ILE A 117 15.62 8.21 -11.03
CA ILE A 117 15.83 7.63 -12.37
C ILE A 117 14.97 8.35 -13.40
N GLY A 118 13.66 8.50 -13.13
CA GLY A 118 12.74 9.22 -14.02
C GLY A 118 13.18 10.66 -14.28
N LYS A 119 13.62 11.39 -13.23
CA LYS A 119 14.13 12.76 -13.37
C LYS A 119 15.42 12.84 -14.20
N GLU A 120 16.32 11.86 -14.08
CA GLU A 120 17.53 11.81 -14.91
C GLU A 120 17.20 11.52 -16.38
N ALA A 121 16.23 10.62 -16.63
CA ALA A 121 15.73 10.35 -17.98
C ALA A 121 15.08 11.61 -18.61
N GLU A 122 14.26 12.34 -17.86
CA GLU A 122 13.65 13.60 -18.32
C GLU A 122 14.70 14.67 -18.67
N LYS A 123 15.75 14.82 -17.84
CA LYS A 123 16.85 15.75 -18.13
C LYS A 123 17.62 15.34 -19.39
N ALA A 124 17.87 14.04 -19.56
CA ALA A 124 18.54 13.51 -20.73
C ALA A 124 17.69 13.72 -22.00
N ALA A 125 16.38 13.46 -21.93
CA ALA A 125 15.45 13.74 -23.02
C ALA A 125 15.50 15.22 -23.46
N LYS A 126 15.50 16.16 -22.50
CA LYS A 126 15.63 17.59 -22.79
C LYS A 126 17.00 17.97 -23.38
N ARG A 127 18.07 17.26 -23.01
CA ARG A 127 19.44 17.54 -23.47
C ARG A 127 19.74 16.97 -24.85
N PHE A 128 19.23 15.77 -25.15
CA PHE A 128 19.52 15.05 -26.39
C PHE A 128 18.41 15.17 -27.45
N GLY A 129 17.24 15.69 -27.10
CA GLY A 129 16.15 15.97 -28.04
C GLY A 129 15.78 14.75 -28.88
N ASP A 130 15.71 14.92 -30.19
CA ASP A 130 15.32 13.86 -31.15
C ASP A 130 16.30 12.68 -31.21
N ALA A 131 17.53 12.84 -30.72
CA ALA A 131 18.52 11.77 -30.64
C ALA A 131 18.44 10.96 -29.33
N PHE A 132 17.50 11.28 -28.44
CA PHE A 132 17.33 10.58 -27.18
C PHE A 132 16.66 9.21 -27.38
N ASN A 133 17.35 8.16 -26.96
CA ASN A 133 16.78 6.83 -26.80
C ASN A 133 16.69 6.52 -25.31
N GLU A 134 15.46 6.50 -24.78
CA GLU A 134 15.18 6.26 -23.37
C GLU A 134 15.61 4.87 -22.91
N GLU A 135 15.33 3.84 -23.71
CA GLU A 135 15.65 2.45 -23.38
C GLU A 135 17.17 2.25 -23.26
N LEU A 136 17.94 2.80 -24.22
CA LEU A 136 19.39 2.76 -24.18
C LEU A 136 19.93 3.55 -22.98
N PHE A 137 19.37 4.74 -22.70
CA PHE A 137 19.80 5.55 -21.57
C PHE A 137 19.57 4.85 -20.22
N LEU A 138 18.40 4.25 -20.03
CA LEU A 138 18.07 3.50 -18.82
C LEU A 138 18.96 2.25 -18.65
N ALA A 139 19.40 1.65 -19.77
CA ALA A 139 20.28 0.49 -19.76
C ALA A 139 21.76 0.82 -19.54
N THR A 140 22.24 1.99 -19.98
CA THR A 140 23.69 2.27 -20.01
C THR A 140 24.15 3.38 -19.06
N ASN A 141 23.24 4.22 -18.56
CA ASN A 141 23.65 5.34 -17.71
C ASN A 141 24.15 4.84 -16.33
N PRO A 142 25.40 5.14 -15.93
CA PRO A 142 25.96 4.64 -14.67
C PRO A 142 25.17 5.04 -13.42
N GLN A 143 24.57 6.23 -13.44
CA GLN A 143 23.76 6.73 -12.32
C GLN A 143 22.42 6.01 -12.22
N VAL A 144 21.77 5.75 -13.36
CA VAL A 144 20.51 4.98 -13.41
C VAL A 144 20.74 3.54 -12.96
N ILE A 145 21.79 2.90 -13.48
CA ILE A 145 22.19 1.55 -13.08
C ILE A 145 22.45 1.51 -11.57
N SER A 146 23.22 2.47 -11.02
CA SER A 146 23.50 2.52 -9.59
C SER A 146 22.24 2.67 -8.74
N TYR A 147 21.25 3.47 -9.17
CA TYR A 147 19.98 3.58 -8.43
C TYR A 147 19.16 2.30 -8.49
N ARG A 148 19.12 1.63 -9.65
CA ARG A 148 18.39 0.39 -9.85
C ARG A 148 18.99 -0.75 -9.03
N GLU A 149 20.30 -0.93 -9.09
CA GLU A 149 21.01 -1.93 -8.28
C GLU A 149 20.79 -1.70 -6.78
N LYS A 150 20.81 -0.44 -6.32
CA LYS A 150 20.50 -0.10 -4.93
C LYS A 150 19.07 -0.48 -4.56
N ALA A 151 18.09 -0.15 -5.40
CA ALA A 151 16.69 -0.51 -5.19
C ALA A 151 16.52 -2.04 -5.08
N ASP A 152 17.09 -2.79 -6.03
CA ASP A 152 17.00 -4.26 -6.07
C ASP A 152 17.66 -4.89 -4.83
N VAL A 153 18.82 -4.38 -4.39
CA VAL A 153 19.51 -4.85 -3.18
C VAL A 153 18.70 -4.57 -1.92
N ILE A 154 18.09 -3.38 -1.80
CA ILE A 154 17.27 -3.01 -0.65
C ILE A 154 16.03 -3.89 -0.58
N LEU A 155 15.28 -4.02 -1.68
CA LEU A 155 14.07 -4.85 -1.73
C LEU A 155 14.38 -6.33 -1.50
N GLY A 156 15.46 -6.84 -2.09
CA GLY A 156 15.91 -8.22 -1.86
C GLY A 156 16.40 -8.47 -0.44
N ARG A 157 16.95 -7.47 0.25
CA ARG A 157 17.26 -7.56 1.69
C ARG A 157 15.99 -7.52 2.53
N LEU A 158 15.06 -6.60 2.25
CA LEU A 158 13.78 -6.49 2.95
C LEU A 158 12.99 -7.79 2.86
N ALA A 159 12.84 -8.37 1.67
CA ALA A 159 12.13 -9.64 1.47
C ALA A 159 12.71 -10.76 2.35
N ARG A 160 14.05 -10.92 2.35
CA ARG A 160 14.74 -11.91 3.20
C ARG A 160 14.55 -11.65 4.69
N LEU A 161 14.54 -10.39 5.12
CA LEU A 161 14.31 -10.05 6.53
C LEU A 161 12.90 -10.41 6.96
N LEU A 162 11.88 -10.09 6.14
CA LEU A 162 10.49 -10.40 6.43
C LEU A 162 10.19 -11.90 6.38
N GLU A 163 10.76 -12.64 5.41
CA GLU A 163 10.63 -14.10 5.33
C GLU A 163 11.19 -14.81 6.57
N ASN A 164 12.25 -14.26 7.18
CA ASN A 164 12.86 -14.81 8.39
C ASN A 164 12.31 -14.19 9.69
N ASP A 165 11.29 -13.34 9.62
CA ASP A 165 10.75 -12.58 10.76
C ASP A 165 11.82 -11.80 11.55
N ASP A 166 12.88 -11.34 10.87
CA ASP A 166 13.98 -10.57 11.46
C ASP A 166 13.64 -9.07 11.52
N LEU A 167 12.77 -8.72 12.47
CA LEU A 167 12.31 -7.34 12.68
C LEU A 167 13.43 -6.40 13.16
N ALA A 168 14.43 -6.93 13.86
CA ALA A 168 15.60 -6.17 14.26
C ALA A 168 16.40 -5.76 13.02
N GLY A 169 16.58 -6.68 12.07
CA GLY A 169 17.20 -6.39 10.78
C GLY A 169 16.39 -5.42 9.93
N VAL A 170 15.05 -5.46 9.97
CA VAL A 170 14.19 -4.45 9.32
C VAL A 170 14.44 -3.06 9.90
N LYS A 171 14.49 -2.94 11.23
CA LYS A 171 14.82 -1.68 11.91
C LYS A 171 16.21 -1.18 11.51
N ALA A 172 17.21 -2.06 11.55
CA ALA A 172 18.57 -1.73 11.18
C ALA A 172 18.63 -1.21 9.73
N LEU A 173 17.88 -1.81 8.80
CA LEU A 173 17.79 -1.34 7.42
C LEU A 173 17.20 0.07 7.32
N ILE A 174 16.17 0.40 8.10
CA ILE A 174 15.59 1.76 8.17
C ILE A 174 16.64 2.77 8.65
N GLU A 175 17.40 2.42 9.69
CA GLU A 175 18.43 3.28 10.27
C GLU A 175 19.64 3.45 9.33
N GLU A 176 20.10 2.38 8.68
CA GLU A 176 21.19 2.38 7.68
C GLU A 176 20.85 3.25 6.46
N LEU A 177 19.60 3.19 6.00
CA LEU A 177 19.10 4.03 4.89
C LEU A 177 18.80 5.47 5.32
N GLU A 178 18.98 5.77 6.61
CA GLU A 178 18.69 7.05 7.25
C GLU A 178 17.26 7.57 7.00
N ILE A 179 16.29 6.66 6.93
CA ILE A 179 14.90 7.00 6.64
C ILE A 179 14.35 7.83 7.80
N ALA A 180 13.93 9.04 7.47
CA ALA A 180 13.33 9.98 8.41
C ALA A 180 11.81 9.92 8.36
N ASP A 181 11.17 10.22 9.50
CA ASP A 181 9.73 10.41 9.62
C ASP A 181 9.25 11.43 8.58
N PRO A 182 8.29 11.07 7.70
CA PRO A 182 7.76 11.97 6.69
C PRO A 182 7.20 13.29 7.25
N GLU A 183 6.75 13.30 8.49
CA GLU A 183 6.12 14.48 9.08
C GLU A 183 7.11 15.42 9.78
N THR A 184 8.00 14.86 10.59
CA THR A 184 8.89 15.65 11.44
C THR A 184 10.34 15.68 10.96
N GLY A 185 10.72 14.79 10.06
CA GLY A 185 12.12 14.56 9.69
C GLY A 185 12.95 13.88 10.79
N SER A 186 12.34 13.50 11.92
CA SER A 186 13.02 12.79 12.98
C SER A 186 13.34 11.35 12.58
N ARG A 187 14.47 10.83 13.06
CA ARG A 187 14.89 9.42 12.92
C ARG A 187 14.77 8.66 14.23
N ASN A 188 14.04 9.21 15.21
CA ASN A 188 13.87 8.65 16.54
C ASN A 188 12.83 7.52 16.54
N TRP A 189 13.20 6.39 15.96
CA TRP A 189 12.34 5.22 15.80
C TRP A 189 12.31 4.30 17.02
N THR A 190 11.18 3.64 17.27
CA THR A 190 11.09 2.49 18.18
C THR A 190 11.58 1.22 17.49
N ASP A 191 11.57 0.11 18.23
CA ASP A 191 11.74 -1.20 17.61
C ASP A 191 10.53 -1.56 16.75
N VAL A 192 10.78 -2.35 15.71
CA VAL A 192 9.73 -2.89 14.83
C VAL A 192 9.05 -4.05 15.54
N ARG A 193 7.73 -4.11 15.46
CA ARG A 193 6.90 -5.15 16.08
C ARG A 193 5.82 -5.64 15.14
N GLN A 194 5.50 -6.93 15.22
CA GLN A 194 4.31 -7.46 14.56
C GLN A 194 3.04 -6.87 15.19
N PHE A 195 2.10 -6.44 14.35
CA PHE A 195 0.79 -5.98 14.79
C PHE A 195 -0.30 -6.73 14.05
N ASN A 196 -1.11 -7.49 14.81
CA ASN A 196 -2.21 -8.23 14.24
C ASN A 196 -3.30 -7.30 13.73
N LEU A 197 -3.73 -7.55 12.49
CA LEU A 197 -4.70 -6.70 11.80
C LEU A 197 -6.16 -7.11 12.05
N MET A 198 -6.42 -8.19 12.79
CA MET A 198 -7.78 -8.62 13.09
C MET A 198 -8.44 -7.73 14.14
N PHE A 199 -9.70 -7.40 13.92
CA PHE A 199 -10.52 -6.71 14.92
C PHE A 199 -10.93 -7.68 16.03
N GLY A 200 -10.39 -7.47 17.23
CA GLY A 200 -10.83 -8.16 18.42
C GLY A 200 -12.17 -7.63 18.94
N THR A 201 -13.07 -8.54 19.35
CA THR A 201 -14.30 -8.19 20.08
C THR A 201 -14.46 -9.10 21.29
N ARG A 202 -15.29 -8.70 22.26
CA ARG A 202 -15.66 -9.53 23.41
C ARG A 202 -17.13 -9.92 23.28
N LEU A 203 -17.38 -11.22 23.21
CA LEU A 203 -18.72 -11.76 23.33
C LEU A 203 -19.03 -11.93 24.83
N GLY A 204 -20.23 -11.54 25.23
CA GLY A 204 -20.71 -11.65 26.62
C GLY A 204 -20.98 -13.10 27.03
#